data_AF-A0A166SBL0-F1
#
_entry.id   AF-A0A166SBL0-F1
#
_cell.length_a   1.000
_cell.length_b   1.000
_cell.length_c   1.000
_cell.angle_alpha   90.00
_cell.angle_beta   90.00
_cell.angle_gamma   90.00
#
_symmetry.space_group_name_H-M   'P 1'
#
loop_
_entity.id
_entity.type
_entity.pdbx_description
1 polymer ?
#
loop_
_entity_poly.entity_id
_entity_poly.type
_entity_poly.pdbx_seq_one_letter_code
_entity_poly.pdbx_strand_id
1 'polypeptide(L)'
;MLSERNRSAMPSRRQVLAASGVAFTTGSLGSCLSKVGLAKTGELQLKAISLEWQYGNQTYIDQPLWIGFDHGDGRIFGRYDPAFVGGSVRSPDDIVVSEDRHHKLSARFTVEYLLGVCGKNFDSSEEGTGCLNTWTSRTDFNRVQLDDRAEVRETNNRFDVIDVYEDSYTIRSTDVHTFDFAKLHEDDGISADGW
;
A
#
# COMPACT_ATOMS: atom_id res chain seq x y z
N MET A 1 25.79 31.33 -22.39
CA MET A 1 26.03 30.93 -20.99
C MET A 1 24.73 31.10 -20.24
N LEU A 2 23.97 30.01 -20.08
CA LEU A 2 22.66 30.00 -19.43
C LEU A 2 22.80 29.34 -18.06
N SER A 3 22.27 30.06 -17.08
CA SER A 3 22.21 29.78 -15.64
C SER A 3 21.77 28.35 -15.31
N GLU A 4 22.63 27.58 -14.64
CA GLU A 4 22.23 26.38 -13.90
C GLU A 4 21.42 26.81 -12.67
N ARG A 5 20.14 26.42 -12.62
CA ARG A 5 19.31 26.55 -11.41
C ARG A 5 19.59 25.37 -10.50
N ASN A 6 20.15 25.67 -9.33
CA ASN A 6 20.13 24.82 -8.15
C ASN A 6 18.75 24.16 -7.96
N ARG A 7 18.69 22.82 -8.00
CA ARG A 7 17.57 22.07 -7.44
C ARG A 7 17.82 21.92 -5.95
N SER A 8 17.23 22.81 -5.15
CA SER A 8 17.11 22.60 -3.71
C SER A 8 16.06 21.51 -3.47
N ALA A 9 16.50 20.34 -3.01
CA ALA A 9 15.61 19.37 -2.35
C ALA A 9 15.04 20.06 -1.10
N MET A 10 13.72 20.22 -1.04
CA MET A 10 13.06 20.79 0.13
C MET A 10 12.75 19.67 1.14
N PRO A 11 13.13 19.82 2.42
CA PRO A 11 12.68 18.91 3.47
C PRO A 11 11.19 19.09 3.76
N SER A 12 10.53 17.98 4.08
CA SER A 12 9.11 17.86 4.40
C SER A 12 8.61 18.86 5.45
N ARG A 13 7.37 19.34 5.26
CA ARG A 13 6.65 20.26 6.17
C ARG A 13 5.80 19.54 7.23
N ARG A 14 5.88 18.21 7.35
CA ARG A 14 5.12 17.47 8.36
C ARG A 14 6.05 16.88 9.42
N GLN A 15 6.46 17.72 10.36
CA GLN A 15 7.00 17.26 11.63
C GLN A 15 5.84 16.73 12.49
N VAL A 16 5.78 15.40 12.68
CA VAL A 16 5.28 14.81 13.93
C VAL A 16 6.23 13.68 14.33
N LEU A 17 6.64 13.74 15.59
CA LEU A 17 7.72 12.99 16.26
C LEU A 17 7.46 11.48 16.36
N ALA A 18 8.51 10.69 16.14
CA ALA A 18 8.91 9.60 17.05
C ALA A 18 10.35 9.16 16.73
N ALA A 19 11.31 9.80 17.39
CA ALA A 19 12.68 9.33 17.45
C ALA A 19 12.76 8.16 18.43
N SER A 20 13.13 6.99 17.94
CA SER A 20 13.54 5.84 18.77
C SER A 20 14.94 5.44 18.33
N GLY A 21 15.94 5.94 19.05
CA GLY A 21 17.31 5.47 18.92
C GLY A 21 17.46 4.07 19.49
N VAL A 22 17.98 3.14 18.69
CA VAL A 22 18.46 1.85 19.20
C VAL A 22 19.97 1.83 19.05
N ALA A 23 20.63 1.80 20.21
CA ALA A 23 22.07 1.63 20.31
C ALA A 23 22.47 0.22 19.85
N PHE A 24 23.50 0.15 19.01
CA PHE A 24 24.16 -1.10 18.65
C PHE A 24 24.85 -1.69 19.88
N THR A 25 24.30 -2.77 20.43
CA THR A 25 25.05 -3.67 21.31
C THR A 25 25.38 -4.95 20.55
N THR A 26 26.67 -5.15 20.32
CA THR A 26 27.27 -6.38 19.81
C THR A 26 26.88 -7.57 20.70
N GLY A 27 26.17 -8.55 20.13
CA GLY A 27 25.83 -9.79 20.80
C GLY A 27 25.60 -10.89 19.76
N SER A 28 26.59 -11.78 19.63
CA SER A 28 26.53 -12.98 18.81
C SER A 28 25.44 -13.91 19.33
N LEU A 29 24.34 -14.07 18.59
CA LEU A 29 23.34 -15.10 18.87
C LEU A 29 23.01 -15.87 17.59
N GLY A 30 22.96 -17.18 17.77
CA GLY A 30 22.82 -18.20 16.74
C GLY A 30 21.62 -18.01 15.84
N SER A 31 21.83 -18.44 14.60
CA SER A 31 20.92 -18.38 13.47
C SER A 31 19.65 -19.20 13.69
N CYS A 32 18.59 -18.54 14.16
CA CYS A 32 17.26 -18.75 13.59
C CYS A 32 17.05 -17.65 12.54
N LEU A 33 17.80 -17.69 11.43
CA LEU A 33 17.56 -16.86 10.25
C LEU A 33 16.26 -17.35 9.58
N SER A 34 15.13 -17.03 10.20
CA SER A 34 13.89 -16.78 9.48
C SER A 34 14.21 -15.78 8.37
N LYS A 35 13.67 -15.98 7.16
CA LYS A 35 13.96 -15.19 5.95
C LYS A 35 13.65 -13.70 6.16
N VAL A 36 14.57 -12.96 6.76
CA VAL A 36 14.53 -11.49 6.80
C VAL A 36 15.11 -11.01 5.49
N GLY A 37 14.26 -10.50 4.59
CA GLY A 37 14.72 -9.94 3.33
C GLY A 37 15.61 -8.72 3.57
N LEU A 38 16.58 -8.48 2.68
CA LEU A 38 17.25 -7.18 2.63
C LEU A 38 16.22 -6.11 2.25
N ALA A 39 16.41 -4.89 2.76
CA ALA A 39 15.57 -3.78 2.36
C ALA A 39 15.74 -3.48 0.87
N LYS A 40 14.64 -3.18 0.19
CA LYS A 40 14.58 -2.91 -1.23
C LYS A 40 13.84 -1.60 -1.44
N THR A 41 14.37 -0.75 -2.31
CA THR A 41 13.72 0.50 -2.68
C THR A 41 13.02 0.33 -4.03
N GLY A 42 11.78 0.80 -4.11
CA GLY A 42 11.00 0.80 -5.34
C GLY A 42 9.81 1.75 -5.28
N GLU A 43 9.17 1.91 -6.41
CA GLU A 43 8.03 2.81 -6.60
C GLU A 43 6.73 2.09 -6.24
N LEU A 44 5.85 2.77 -5.51
CA LEU A 44 4.55 2.23 -5.16
C LEU A 44 3.61 2.33 -6.36
N GLN A 45 3.21 1.17 -6.87
CA GLN A 45 2.35 1.04 -8.04
C GLN A 45 0.96 0.50 -7.71
N LEU A 46 0.72 0.00 -6.49
CA LEU A 46 -0.56 -0.59 -6.13
C LEU A 46 -0.86 -0.40 -4.65
N LYS A 47 -2.11 -0.01 -4.37
CA LYS A 47 -2.75 -0.11 -3.07
C LYS A 47 -4.03 -0.90 -3.20
N ALA A 48 -4.22 -1.90 -2.33
CA ALA A 48 -5.49 -2.62 -2.25
C ALA A 48 -5.88 -2.89 -0.79
N ILE A 49 -7.19 -2.96 -0.56
CA ILE A 49 -7.79 -3.46 0.69
C ILE A 49 -8.45 -4.79 0.33
N SER A 50 -8.05 -5.87 0.99
CA SER A 50 -8.64 -7.19 0.83
C SER A 50 -9.50 -7.50 2.03
N LEU A 51 -10.70 -7.99 1.77
CA LEU A 51 -11.63 -8.47 2.79
C LEU A 51 -11.82 -9.96 2.62
N GLU A 52 -11.65 -10.71 3.70
CA GLU A 52 -12.01 -12.12 3.78
C GLU A 52 -13.21 -12.30 4.72
N TRP A 53 -14.19 -13.12 4.33
CA TRP A 53 -15.34 -13.47 5.15
C TRP A 53 -15.77 -14.92 4.94
N GLN A 54 -16.57 -15.42 5.86
CA GLN A 54 -17.21 -16.73 5.75
C GLN A 54 -18.70 -16.57 5.53
N TYR A 55 -19.23 -17.37 4.60
CA TYR A 55 -20.66 -17.51 4.41
C TYR A 55 -21.00 -18.97 4.07
N GLY A 56 -21.92 -19.56 4.82
CA GLY A 56 -22.14 -21.01 4.79
C GLY A 56 -20.88 -21.77 5.19
N ASN A 57 -20.41 -22.65 4.29
CA ASN A 57 -19.19 -23.47 4.48
C ASN A 57 -18.03 -23.01 3.59
N GLN A 58 -18.10 -21.78 3.06
CA GLN A 58 -17.10 -21.24 2.13
C GLN A 58 -16.47 -19.97 2.70
N THR A 59 -15.17 -19.82 2.46
CA THR A 59 -14.42 -18.60 2.69
C THR A 59 -14.32 -17.85 1.36
N TYR A 60 -14.60 -16.56 1.41
CA TYR A 60 -14.57 -15.64 0.27
C TYR A 60 -13.52 -14.57 0.52
N ILE A 61 -12.88 -14.12 -0.56
CA ILE A 61 -11.90 -13.04 -0.53
C ILE A 61 -12.13 -12.17 -1.77
N ASP A 62 -12.35 -10.87 -1.57
CA ASP A 62 -12.37 -9.89 -2.65
C ASP A 62 -11.94 -8.50 -2.11
N GLN A 63 -11.81 -7.54 -3.01
CA GLN A 63 -11.16 -6.26 -2.78
C GLN A 63 -12.14 -5.12 -3.04
N PRO A 64 -12.70 -4.48 -1.99
CA PRO A 64 -13.49 -3.25 -2.15
C PRO A 64 -12.62 -2.05 -2.57
N LEU A 65 -11.29 -2.19 -2.58
CA LEU A 65 -10.36 -1.19 -3.10
C LEU A 65 -9.21 -1.87 -3.81
N TRP A 66 -8.98 -1.49 -5.05
CA TRP A 66 -7.78 -1.83 -5.82
C TRP A 66 -7.44 -0.66 -6.72
N ILE A 67 -6.37 0.07 -6.43
CA ILE A 67 -5.94 1.25 -7.17
C ILE A 67 -4.46 1.10 -7.53
N GLY A 68 -4.17 1.15 -8.82
CA GLY A 68 -2.83 1.08 -9.36
C GLY A 68 -2.35 2.39 -9.97
N PHE A 69 -1.04 2.52 -10.13
CA PHE A 69 -0.37 3.61 -10.82
C PHE A 69 0.59 3.06 -11.88
N ASP A 70 0.36 3.48 -13.12
CA ASP A 70 1.23 3.22 -14.25
C ASP A 70 2.19 4.40 -14.44
N HIS A 71 3.47 4.19 -14.08
CA HIS A 71 4.50 5.23 -14.20
C HIS A 71 4.86 5.57 -15.66
N GLY A 72 4.65 4.65 -16.62
CA GLY A 72 4.93 4.90 -18.03
C GLY A 72 3.98 5.94 -18.61
N ASP A 73 2.70 5.79 -18.29
CA ASP A 73 1.63 6.67 -18.76
C ASP A 73 1.30 7.81 -17.77
N GLY A 74 1.81 7.75 -16.54
CA GLY A 74 1.42 8.65 -15.46
C GLY A 74 -0.08 8.52 -15.15
N ARG A 75 -0.61 7.29 -15.16
CA ARG A 75 -2.05 7.02 -15.08
C ARG A 75 -2.38 6.29 -13.78
N ILE A 76 -3.32 6.85 -13.02
CA ILE A 76 -3.95 6.13 -11.91
C ILE A 76 -5.17 5.38 -12.44
N PHE A 77 -5.32 4.11 -12.10
CA PHE A 77 -6.44 3.29 -12.57
C PHE A 77 -6.92 2.32 -11.49
N GLY A 78 -8.18 1.88 -11.57
CA GLY A 78 -8.70 0.86 -10.68
C GLY A 78 -10.13 1.10 -10.25
N ARG A 79 -10.50 0.54 -9.12
CA ARG A 79 -11.87 0.59 -8.60
C ARG A 79 -11.93 0.61 -7.09
N TYR A 80 -12.99 1.20 -6.57
CA TYR A 80 -13.32 1.11 -5.15
C TYR A 80 -14.82 1.18 -4.88
N ASP A 81 -15.25 0.65 -3.75
CA ASP A 81 -16.61 0.81 -3.23
C ASP A 81 -16.64 1.93 -2.17
N PRO A 82 -17.35 3.06 -2.41
CA PRO A 82 -17.43 4.17 -1.47
C PRO A 82 -18.07 3.84 -0.13
N ALA A 83 -19.01 2.89 -0.07
CA ALA A 83 -19.65 2.48 1.17
C ALA A 83 -18.64 1.77 2.08
N PHE A 84 -17.91 0.79 1.53
CA PHE A 84 -16.93 -0.03 2.24
C PHE A 84 -15.69 0.77 2.63
N VAL A 85 -15.11 1.54 1.72
CA VAL A 85 -13.87 2.28 2.01
C VAL A 85 -14.14 3.61 2.69
N GLY A 86 -15.35 4.16 2.55
CA GLY A 86 -15.74 5.45 3.13
C GLY A 86 -14.84 6.59 2.69
N GLY A 87 -14.49 7.46 3.64
CA GLY A 87 -13.55 8.57 3.41
C GLY A 87 -12.09 8.16 3.26
N SER A 88 -11.78 6.86 3.06
CA SER A 88 -10.40 6.42 2.90
C SER A 88 -9.77 6.85 1.58
N VAL A 89 -10.57 7.14 0.56
CA VAL A 89 -10.12 7.67 -0.72
C VAL A 89 -10.49 9.15 -0.76
N ARG A 90 -9.51 10.03 -0.53
CA ARG A 90 -9.70 11.51 -0.60
C ARG A 90 -9.52 12.01 -2.03
N SER A 91 -8.54 11.42 -2.72
CA SER A 91 -8.31 11.50 -4.15
C SER A 91 -7.69 10.17 -4.63
N PRO A 92 -7.63 9.90 -5.93
CA PRO A 92 -7.09 8.64 -6.47
C PRO A 92 -5.65 8.31 -6.01
N ASP A 93 -4.85 9.33 -5.71
CA ASP A 93 -3.48 9.28 -5.19
C ASP A 93 -3.38 9.42 -3.65
N ASP A 94 -4.47 9.76 -2.97
CA ASP A 94 -4.50 9.98 -1.51
C ASP A 94 -5.45 8.98 -0.84
N ILE A 95 -4.87 7.86 -0.43
CA ILE A 95 -5.59 6.71 0.14
C ILE A 95 -5.08 6.46 1.56
N VAL A 96 -5.92 6.74 2.56
CA VAL A 96 -5.60 6.60 3.99
C VAL A 96 -6.78 5.99 4.73
N VAL A 97 -6.58 4.83 5.35
CA VAL A 97 -7.63 4.13 6.09
C VAL A 97 -7.60 4.54 7.56
N SER A 98 -8.68 5.18 8.03
CA SER A 98 -8.81 5.57 9.43
C SER A 98 -8.96 4.35 10.36
N GLU A 99 -8.66 4.53 11.65
CA GLU A 99 -8.91 3.48 12.66
C GLU A 99 -10.38 3.10 12.73
N ASP A 100 -11.29 4.08 12.74
CA ASP A 100 -12.74 3.81 12.78
C ASP A 100 -13.20 3.00 11.57
N ARG A 101 -12.64 3.29 10.39
CA ARG A 101 -12.94 2.54 9.17
C ARG A 101 -12.41 1.12 9.25
N HIS A 102 -11.17 0.94 9.72
CA HIS A 102 -10.61 -0.38 9.96
C HIS A 102 -11.47 -1.17 10.95
N HIS A 103 -11.81 -0.61 12.11
CA HIS A 103 -12.65 -1.27 13.11
C HIS A 103 -14.02 -1.65 12.55
N LYS A 104 -14.65 -0.78 11.75
CA LYS A 104 -15.94 -1.11 11.12
C LYS A 104 -15.82 -2.31 10.19
N LEU A 105 -14.79 -2.36 9.34
CA LEU A 105 -14.56 -3.50 8.46
C LEU A 105 -14.21 -4.76 9.25
N SER A 106 -13.30 -4.65 10.23
CA SER A 106 -12.85 -5.76 11.08
C SER A 106 -13.93 -6.35 11.98
N ALA A 107 -15.07 -5.67 12.14
CA ALA A 107 -16.23 -6.23 12.84
C ALA A 107 -16.87 -7.41 12.11
N ARG A 108 -16.66 -7.51 10.78
CA ARG A 108 -17.26 -8.54 9.93
C ARG A 108 -16.26 -9.29 9.05
N PHE A 109 -15.14 -8.66 8.72
CA PHE A 109 -14.15 -9.18 7.78
C PHE A 109 -12.79 -9.37 8.46
N THR A 110 -12.02 -10.33 7.99
CA THR A 110 -10.55 -10.25 8.15
C THR A 110 -10.05 -9.22 7.14
N VAL A 111 -9.41 -8.16 7.62
CA VAL A 111 -8.96 -7.03 6.79
C VAL A 111 -7.45 -7.12 6.57
N GLU A 112 -7.04 -7.20 5.31
CA GLU A 112 -5.63 -7.17 4.92
C GLU A 112 -5.36 -6.00 3.98
N TYR A 113 -4.20 -5.37 4.16
CA TYR A 113 -3.75 -4.24 3.34
C TYR A 113 -2.63 -4.70 2.43
N LEU A 114 -2.68 -4.31 1.17
CA LEU A 114 -1.70 -4.72 0.17
C LEU A 114 -1.02 -3.51 -0.45
N LEU A 115 0.29 -3.64 -0.61
CA LEU A 115 1.12 -2.72 -1.38
C LEU A 115 1.78 -3.50 -2.53
N GLY A 116 1.84 -2.87 -3.70
CA GLY A 116 2.68 -3.33 -4.81
C GLY A 116 3.80 -2.36 -5.07
N VAL A 117 5.04 -2.85 -4.99
CA VAL A 117 6.26 -2.06 -5.16
C VAL A 117 7.06 -2.62 -6.33
N CYS A 118 7.47 -1.74 -7.24
CA CYS A 118 8.27 -2.11 -8.41
C CYS A 118 9.62 -1.43 -8.41
N GLY A 119 10.65 -2.12 -8.89
CA GLY A 119 12.00 -1.58 -8.97
C GLY A 119 13.02 -2.62 -9.39
N LYS A 120 14.24 -2.17 -9.65
CA LYS A 120 15.34 -3.04 -10.09
C LYS A 120 15.65 -4.16 -9.08
N ASN A 121 15.55 -3.85 -7.80
CA ASN A 121 15.86 -4.81 -6.72
C ASN A 121 14.74 -5.84 -6.49
N PHE A 122 13.63 -5.73 -7.22
CA PHE A 122 12.51 -6.68 -7.17
C PHE A 122 12.54 -7.67 -8.33
N ASP A 123 13.43 -7.49 -9.31
CA ASP A 123 13.64 -8.50 -10.33
C ASP A 123 14.60 -9.60 -9.84
N SER A 124 14.42 -10.79 -10.39
CA SER A 124 15.36 -11.91 -10.28
C SER A 124 16.46 -11.86 -11.35
N SER A 125 16.32 -11.01 -12.36
CA SER A 125 17.32 -10.76 -13.41
C SER A 125 18.14 -9.49 -13.13
N GLU A 126 19.39 -9.44 -13.60
CA GLU A 126 20.31 -8.32 -13.34
C GLU A 126 19.94 -7.02 -14.09
N GLU A 127 19.06 -7.08 -15.10
CA GLU A 127 18.75 -5.93 -15.97
C GLU A 127 17.27 -5.51 -15.97
N GLY A 128 16.36 -6.27 -15.36
CA GLY A 128 14.93 -5.95 -15.42
C GLY A 128 14.39 -5.20 -14.20
N THR A 129 13.19 -4.67 -14.37
CA THR A 129 12.39 -4.09 -13.28
C THR A 129 11.35 -5.13 -12.88
N GLY A 130 11.40 -5.56 -11.63
CA GLY A 130 10.42 -6.50 -11.08
C GLY A 130 9.38 -5.77 -10.25
N CYS A 131 8.28 -6.46 -9.97
CA CYS A 131 7.22 -5.99 -9.10
C CYS A 131 6.91 -7.04 -8.06
N LEU A 132 6.69 -6.61 -6.82
CA LEU A 132 6.26 -7.48 -5.74
C LEU A 132 5.03 -6.87 -5.06
N ASN A 133 3.97 -7.66 -5.02
CA ASN A 133 2.73 -7.34 -4.33
C ASN A 133 2.65 -8.20 -3.08
N THR A 134 2.52 -7.59 -1.91
CA THR A 134 2.39 -8.35 -0.67
C THR A 134 1.65 -7.56 0.40
N TRP A 135 1.28 -8.25 1.49
CA TRP A 135 0.51 -7.66 2.57
C TRP A 135 1.34 -6.69 3.40
N THR A 136 0.70 -5.80 4.15
CA THR A 136 1.37 -4.85 5.04
C THR A 136 0.48 -4.48 6.22
N SER A 137 0.99 -3.71 7.17
CA SER A 137 0.18 -3.16 8.25
C SER A 137 -0.67 -1.98 7.76
N ARG A 138 -1.78 -1.66 8.45
CA ARG A 138 -2.55 -0.44 8.17
C ARG A 138 -1.70 0.82 8.29
N THR A 139 -0.81 0.83 9.28
CA THR A 139 0.12 1.93 9.56
C THR A 139 1.03 2.16 8.35
N ASP A 140 1.67 1.11 7.84
CA ASP A 140 2.57 1.21 6.69
C ASP A 140 1.82 1.47 5.38
N PHE A 141 0.65 0.86 5.20
CA PHE A 141 -0.25 1.18 4.08
C PHE A 141 -0.59 2.67 4.02
N ASN A 142 -0.79 3.32 5.16
CA ASN A 142 -1.12 4.75 5.23
C ASN A 142 0.10 5.67 5.08
N ARG A 143 1.33 5.16 5.28
CA ARG A 143 2.57 5.95 5.20
C ARG A 143 2.98 6.25 3.76
N VAL A 144 2.61 5.38 2.82
CA VAL A 144 2.98 5.50 1.40
C VAL A 144 1.77 5.78 0.54
N GLN A 145 1.91 6.67 -0.43
CA GLN A 145 0.91 7.00 -1.45
C GLN A 145 1.36 6.47 -2.81
N LEU A 146 0.39 6.37 -3.73
CA LEU A 146 0.71 6.01 -5.11
C LEU A 146 1.59 7.11 -5.69
N ASP A 147 2.62 6.72 -6.44
CA ASP A 147 3.72 7.57 -6.93
C ASP A 147 4.92 7.76 -6.00
N ASP A 148 4.78 7.49 -4.70
CA ASP A 148 5.92 7.52 -3.79
C ASP A 148 6.93 6.43 -4.14
N ARG A 149 8.21 6.71 -3.85
CA ARG A 149 9.21 5.65 -3.72
C ARG A 149 9.33 5.25 -2.25
N ALA A 150 9.34 3.97 -1.96
CA ALA A 150 9.47 3.44 -0.60
C ALA A 150 10.63 2.47 -0.49
N GLU A 151 11.33 2.52 0.64
CA GLU A 151 12.20 1.44 1.08
C GLU A 151 11.38 0.47 1.92
N VAL A 152 11.29 -0.78 1.47
CA VAL A 152 10.50 -1.83 2.11
C VAL A 152 11.36 -3.03 2.46
N ARG A 153 11.02 -3.71 3.54
CA ARG A 153 11.57 -5.02 3.89
C ARG A 153 10.47 -6.06 3.83
N GLU A 154 10.73 -7.14 3.12
CA GLU A 154 9.83 -8.29 3.12
C GLU A 154 10.20 -9.25 4.25
N THR A 155 9.25 -9.52 5.14
CA THR A 155 9.36 -10.55 6.18
C THR A 155 8.05 -11.32 6.24
N ASN A 156 8.11 -12.66 6.13
CA ASN A 156 6.94 -13.54 6.16
C ASN A 156 5.83 -13.14 5.15
N ASN A 157 6.21 -12.81 3.92
CA ASN A 157 5.29 -12.32 2.89
C ASN A 157 4.48 -11.09 3.36
N ARG A 158 5.13 -10.17 4.06
CA ARG A 158 4.60 -8.86 4.39
C ARG A 158 5.68 -7.80 4.21
N PHE A 159 5.29 -6.62 3.74
CA PHE A 159 6.14 -5.45 3.73
C PHE A 159 6.06 -4.71 5.07
N ASP A 160 7.24 -4.46 5.62
CA ASP A 160 7.49 -3.37 6.56
C ASP A 160 8.02 -2.17 5.75
N VAL A 161 7.33 -1.02 5.82
CA VAL A 161 7.84 0.21 5.20
C VAL A 161 8.90 0.81 6.12
N ILE A 162 10.12 0.94 5.64
CA ILE A 162 11.23 1.52 6.41
C ILE A 162 11.21 3.03 6.24
N ASP A 163 11.29 3.49 4.99
CA ASP A 163 11.36 4.91 4.65
C ASP A 163 10.52 5.23 3.41
N VAL A 164 10.09 6.49 3.30
CA VAL A 164 9.25 7.01 2.22
C VAL A 164 9.90 8.24 1.62
N TYR A 165 10.08 8.19 0.31
CA TYR A 165 10.63 9.27 -0.50
C TYR A 165 9.48 9.81 -1.35
N GLU A 166 8.95 10.97 -0.94
CA GLU A 166 7.94 11.72 -1.67
C GLU A 166 8.54 12.18 -3.00
N ASP A 167 8.28 11.44 -4.07
CA ASP A 167 8.67 11.80 -5.42
C ASP A 167 7.45 12.37 -6.13
N SER A 168 7.54 13.58 -6.69
CA SER A 168 6.41 14.14 -7.43
C SER A 168 6.40 13.62 -8.86
N TYR A 169 5.59 12.60 -9.16
CA TYR A 169 5.26 12.27 -10.54
C TYR A 169 4.14 13.18 -11.05
N THR A 170 4.12 13.40 -12.37
CA THR A 170 3.00 14.10 -13.00
C THR A 170 1.91 13.09 -13.31
N ILE A 171 0.83 13.10 -12.51
CA ILE A 171 -0.40 12.38 -12.84
C ILE A 171 -1.00 13.03 -14.09
N ARG A 172 -1.04 12.29 -15.19
CA ARG A 172 -1.56 12.74 -16.49
C ARG A 172 -3.03 12.40 -16.67
N SER A 173 -3.48 11.30 -16.08
CA SER A 173 -4.86 10.83 -16.20
C SER A 173 -5.28 9.95 -15.03
N THR A 174 -6.59 9.86 -14.83
CA THR A 174 -7.22 9.01 -13.82
C THR A 174 -8.36 8.23 -14.47
N ASP A 175 -8.33 6.92 -14.31
CA ASP A 175 -9.35 5.96 -14.74
C ASP A 175 -9.78 5.10 -13.55
N VAL A 176 -10.40 5.77 -12.57
CA VAL A 176 -10.88 5.14 -11.34
C VAL A 176 -12.39 5.18 -11.33
N HIS A 177 -13.02 4.02 -11.20
CA HIS A 177 -14.47 3.89 -11.15
C HIS A 177 -14.95 3.36 -9.81
N THR A 178 -16.16 3.74 -9.44
CA THR A 178 -16.83 3.20 -8.26
C THR A 178 -17.66 1.97 -8.62
N PHE A 179 -17.83 1.05 -7.68
CA PHE A 179 -18.76 -0.07 -7.81
C PHE A 179 -19.48 -0.35 -6.48
N ASP A 180 -20.46 -1.26 -6.53
CA ASP A 180 -21.21 -1.72 -5.37
C ASP A 180 -20.77 -3.15 -5.03
N PHE A 181 -19.92 -3.26 -4.01
CA PHE A 181 -19.34 -4.49 -3.49
C PHE A 181 -20.39 -5.34 -2.79
N ALA A 182 -21.34 -4.73 -2.08
CA ALA A 182 -22.41 -5.49 -1.43
C ALA A 182 -23.30 -6.16 -2.47
N LYS A 183 -23.68 -5.43 -3.52
CA LYS A 183 -24.46 -5.98 -4.63
C LYS A 183 -23.70 -7.07 -5.39
N LEU A 184 -22.39 -6.92 -5.56
CA LEU A 184 -21.56 -7.94 -6.21
C LEU A 184 -21.54 -9.27 -5.45
N HIS A 185 -21.67 -9.20 -4.12
CA HIS A 185 -21.55 -10.35 -3.19
C HIS A 185 -22.84 -10.61 -2.40
N GLU A 186 -23.99 -10.24 -2.96
CA GLU A 186 -25.30 -10.45 -2.31
C GLU A 186 -25.54 -11.95 -2.06
N ASP A 187 -25.25 -12.78 -3.05
CA ASP A 187 -25.34 -14.24 -2.97
C ASP A 187 -24.27 -14.86 -2.06
N ASP A 188 -23.21 -14.11 -1.75
CA ASP A 188 -22.10 -14.52 -0.88
C ASP A 188 -22.24 -13.98 0.55
N GLY A 189 -23.45 -13.51 0.92
CA GLY A 189 -23.79 -13.12 2.29
C GLY A 189 -23.35 -11.72 2.69
N ILE A 190 -23.10 -10.83 1.73
CA ILE A 190 -22.89 -9.40 1.99
C ILE A 190 -24.15 -8.63 1.62
N SER A 191 -24.73 -7.89 2.58
CA SER A 191 -25.94 -7.09 2.34
C SER A 191 -25.65 -5.59 2.39
N ALA A 192 -26.29 -4.81 1.53
CA ALA A 192 -26.17 -3.35 1.50
C ALA A 192 -26.64 -2.67 2.81
N ASP A 193 -27.60 -3.28 3.51
CA ASP A 193 -28.23 -2.74 4.71
C ASP A 193 -27.46 -3.04 6.02
N GLY A 194 -26.36 -3.78 5.94
CA GLY A 194 -25.62 -4.18 7.12
C GLY A 194 -24.40 -5.04 6.81
N TRP A 195 -23.26 -4.37 6.67
CA TRP A 195 -21.94 -4.97 6.77
C TRP A 195 -21.15 -4.31 7.91
#